data_AF-A0A5C3KFN4-F1
#
_entry.id   AF-A0A5C3KFN4-F1
#
_cell.length_a   1.000
_cell.length_b   1.000
_cell.length_c   1.000
_cell.angle_alpha   90.00
_cell.angle_beta   90.00
_cell.angle_gamma   90.00
#
_symmetry.space_group_name_H-M   'P 1'
#
loop_
_entity.id
_entity.type
_entity.pdbx_description
1 polymer ?
#
loop_
_entity_poly.entity_id
_entity_poly.type
_entity_poly.pdbx_seq_one_letter_code
_entity_poly.pdbx_strand_id
1 'polypeptide(L)'
;LFSAVSIATSHSTSDAKADLYLELLQTYIDGVKELFPAYNFKPNHHMAFHTTEYLRKYGPVHSWWTFPFERMIGLLQQIPTNN
;
A
#
# COMPACT_ATOMS: atom_id res chain seq x y z
N LEU A 1 12.06 4.07 1.07
CA LEU A 1 11.01 3.10 0.64
C LEU A 1 10.81 1.95 1.64
N PHE A 2 11.82 1.12 1.92
CA PHE A 2 11.68 -0.05 2.81
C PHE A 2 11.01 0.29 4.16
N SER A 3 11.49 1.32 4.86
CA SER A 3 10.94 1.73 6.16
C SER A 3 9.47 2.14 6.07
N ALA A 4 9.05 2.85 5.01
CA ALA A 4 7.65 3.19 4.78
C ALA A 4 6.80 1.93 4.58
N VAL A 5 7.25 0.99 3.77
CA VAL A 5 6.53 -0.28 3.55
C VAL A 5 6.37 -1.04 4.87
N SER A 6 7.45 -1.18 5.65
CA SER A 6 7.41 -1.87 6.95
C SER A 6 6.42 -1.24 7.93
N ILE A 7 6.26 0.09 7.91
CA ILE A 7 5.26 0.78 8.73
C ILE A 7 3.85 0.49 8.23
N ALA A 8 3.61 0.63 6.92
CA ALA A 8 2.28 0.41 6.34
C ALA A 8 1.79 -1.03 6.52
N THR A 9 2.71 -2.00 6.45
CA THR A 9 2.41 -3.43 6.63
C THR A 9 2.59 -3.88 8.10
N SER A 10 2.71 -2.97 9.05
CA SER A 10 2.67 -3.33 10.48
C SER A 10 1.29 -3.88 10.85
N HIS A 11 1.20 -4.76 11.84
CA HIS A 11 -0.07 -5.25 12.40
C HIS A 11 -0.76 -4.23 13.33
N SER A 12 -0.14 -3.07 13.56
CA SER A 12 -0.72 -1.95 14.31
C SER A 12 -0.39 -0.62 13.65
N THR A 13 -1.29 0.35 13.80
CA THR A 13 -1.12 1.72 13.29
C THR A 13 -1.45 2.75 14.37
N SER A 14 -1.05 3.98 14.12
CA SER A 14 -1.36 5.18 14.92
C SER A 14 -1.17 6.40 14.02
N ASP A 15 -1.67 7.56 14.43
CA ASP A 15 -1.47 8.80 13.67
C ASP A 15 0.02 9.10 13.46
N ALA A 16 0.85 8.91 14.50
CA ALA A 16 2.29 9.06 14.41
C ALA A 16 2.95 8.09 13.40
N LYS A 17 2.45 6.84 13.30
CA LYS A 17 2.92 5.90 12.28
C LYS A 17 2.49 6.32 10.88
N ALA A 18 1.28 6.84 10.72
CA ALA A 18 0.78 7.35 9.45
C ALA A 18 1.60 8.58 8.99
N ASP A 19 1.93 9.48 9.91
CA ASP A 19 2.79 10.65 9.63
C ASP A 19 4.18 10.22 9.20
N LEU A 20 4.81 9.32 9.95
CA LEU A 20 6.14 8.80 9.63
C LEU A 20 6.16 8.06 8.28
N TYR A 21 5.11 7.30 7.98
CA TYR A 21 4.94 6.68 6.66
C TYR A 21 4.96 7.72 5.54
N LEU A 22 4.18 8.81 5.70
CA LEU A 22 4.07 9.87 4.71
C LEU A 22 5.41 10.59 4.48
N GLU A 23 6.12 10.93 5.55
CA GLU A 23 7.44 11.57 5.48
C GLU A 23 8.45 10.69 4.72
N LEU A 24 8.49 9.40 5.05
CA LEU A 24 9.39 8.44 4.39
C LEU A 24 9.01 8.20 2.92
N LEU A 25 7.72 8.24 2.58
CA LEU A 25 7.25 8.14 1.21
C LEU A 25 7.62 9.39 0.40
N GLN A 26 7.43 10.59 0.95
CA GLN A 26 7.83 11.86 0.32
C GLN A 26 9.33 11.89 0.04
N THR A 27 10.14 11.57 1.05
CA THR A 27 11.60 11.48 0.92
C THR A 27 12.01 10.53 -0.21
N TYR A 28 11.34 9.38 -0.33
CA TYR A 28 11.58 8.44 -1.41
C TYR A 28 11.21 9.03 -2.78
N ILE A 29 10.02 9.63 -2.90
CA ILE A 29 9.53 10.19 -4.17
C ILE A 29 10.43 11.34 -4.64
N ASP A 30 10.87 12.20 -3.72
CA ASP A 30 11.74 13.32 -4.06
C ASP A 30 13.13 12.84 -4.48
N GLY A 31 13.68 11.79 -3.83
CA GLY A 31 14.89 11.13 -4.30
C GLY A 31 14.75 10.52 -5.70
N VAL A 32 13.59 9.95 -6.04
CA VAL A 32 13.32 9.45 -7.41
C VAL A 32 13.30 10.61 -8.41
N LYS A 33 12.67 11.74 -8.09
CA LYS A 33 12.66 12.92 -8.97
C LYS A 33 14.05 13.47 -9.22
N GLU A 34 14.89 13.53 -8.17
CA GLU A 34 16.25 14.05 -8.25
C GLU A 34 17.15 13.13 -9.09
N LEU A 35 17.14 11.83 -8.80
CA LEU A 35 18.01 10.86 -9.46
C LEU A 35 17.54 10.50 -10.87
N PHE A 36 16.23 10.57 -11.13
CA PHE A 36 15.61 10.17 -12.39
C PHE A 36 14.60 11.22 -12.87
N PRO A 37 15.04 12.41 -13.31
CA PRO A 37 14.14 13.52 -13.68
C PRO A 37 13.23 13.22 -14.88
N ALA A 38 13.59 12.25 -15.73
CA ALA A 38 12.75 11.78 -16.84
C ALA A 38 11.76 10.68 -16.42
N TYR A 39 11.69 10.32 -15.14
CA TYR A 39 10.84 9.25 -14.66
C TYR A 39 9.35 9.64 -14.72
N ASN A 40 8.57 8.82 -15.41
CA ASN A 40 7.13 8.99 -15.50
C ASN A 40 6.43 8.22 -14.38
N PHE A 41 6.04 8.94 -13.33
CA PHE A 41 5.31 8.38 -12.21
C PHE A 41 4.00 7.70 -12.65
N LYS A 42 3.76 6.53 -12.05
CA LYS A 42 2.56 5.72 -12.29
C LYS A 42 1.49 6.00 -11.22
N PRO A 43 0.21 5.75 -11.50
CA PRO A 43 -0.88 5.93 -10.53
C PRO A 43 -0.61 5.27 -9.16
N ASN A 44 0.10 4.14 -9.12
CA ASN A 44 0.46 3.48 -7.86
C ASN A 44 1.28 4.37 -6.92
N HIS A 45 2.13 5.27 -7.45
CA HIS A 45 2.87 6.23 -6.62
C HIS A 45 1.92 7.26 -6.00
N HIS A 46 0.90 7.70 -6.74
CA HIS A 46 -0.15 8.56 -6.19
C HIS A 46 -0.98 7.82 -5.14
N MET A 47 -1.37 6.57 -5.41
CA MET A 47 -2.11 5.74 -4.45
C MET A 47 -1.35 5.48 -3.16
N ALA A 48 -0.01 5.42 -3.21
CA ALA A 48 0.80 5.31 -2.00
C ALA A 48 0.58 6.50 -1.04
N PHE A 49 0.37 7.72 -1.53
CA PHE A 49 0.07 8.87 -0.66
C PHE A 49 -1.26 8.73 0.08
N HIS A 50 -2.27 8.14 -0.57
CA HIS A 50 -3.58 7.88 0.06
C HIS A 50 -3.51 6.82 1.16
N THR A 51 -2.47 5.98 1.18
CA THR A 51 -2.29 4.96 2.22
C THR A 51 -2.21 5.59 3.61
N THR A 52 -1.67 6.81 3.74
CA THR A 52 -1.67 7.57 5.00
C THR A 52 -3.08 7.78 5.55
N GLU A 53 -4.03 8.16 4.69
CA GLU A 53 -5.42 8.35 5.11
C GLU A 53 -6.06 7.03 5.53
N TYR A 54 -5.75 5.96 4.81
CA TYR A 54 -6.31 4.64 5.09
C TYR A 54 -5.76 4.04 6.38
N LEU A 55 -4.48 4.27 6.69
CA LEU A 55 -3.89 3.91 7.97
C LEU A 55 -4.60 4.59 9.14
N ARG A 56 -5.07 5.83 8.97
CA ARG A 56 -5.84 6.55 10.01
C ARG A 56 -7.30 6.10 10.09
N LYS A 57 -7.96 5.87 8.94
CA LYS A 57 -9.40 5.59 8.86
C LYS A 57 -9.77 4.12 9.06
N TYR A 58 -8.96 3.21 8.55
CA TYR A 58 -9.30 1.78 8.43
C TYR A 58 -8.34 0.86 9.18
N GLY A 59 -7.32 1.43 9.83
CA GLY A 59 -6.34 0.66 10.57
C GLY A 59 -5.23 0.08 9.67
N PRO A 60 -4.53 -0.96 10.14
CA PRO A 60 -3.46 -1.64 9.39
C PRO A 60 -3.90 -2.11 8.00
N VAL A 61 -2.99 -2.12 7.02
CA VAL A 61 -3.26 -2.56 5.63
C VAL A 61 -3.88 -3.96 5.56
N HIS A 62 -3.47 -4.85 6.44
CA HIS A 62 -3.99 -6.22 6.56
C HIS A 62 -5.50 -6.30 6.78
N SER A 63 -6.12 -5.25 7.33
CA SER A 63 -7.56 -5.17 7.57
C SER A 63 -8.38 -4.92 6.31
N TRP A 64 -7.75 -4.44 5.22
CA TRP A 64 -8.47 -3.97 4.02
C TRP A 64 -7.78 -4.33 2.69
N TRP A 65 -6.71 -5.12 2.71
CA TRP A 65 -6.03 -5.59 1.50
C TRP A 65 -6.83 -6.64 0.70
N THR A 66 -6.45 -6.86 -0.55
CA THR A 66 -7.22 -7.71 -1.48
C THR A 66 -6.87 -9.20 -1.45
N PHE A 67 -5.73 -9.58 -0.86
CA PHE A 67 -5.25 -10.98 -0.87
C PHE A 67 -6.27 -12.01 -0.35
N PRO A 68 -7.09 -11.74 0.68
CA PRO A 68 -8.12 -12.68 1.10
C PRO A 68 -9.16 -12.96 0.01
N PHE A 69 -9.55 -11.93 -0.76
CA PHE A 69 -10.50 -12.06 -1.86
C PHE A 69 -9.87 -12.79 -3.06
N GLU A 70 -8.60 -12.51 -3.37
CA GLU A 70 -7.86 -13.23 -4.41
C GLU A 70 -7.76 -14.73 -4.10
N ARG A 71 -7.49 -15.08 -2.83
CA ARG A 71 -7.53 -16.48 -2.37
C ARG A 71 -8.91 -17.10 -2.56
N MET A 72 -9.97 -16.38 -2.20
CA MET A 72 -11.35 -16.84 -2.38
C MET A 72 -11.69 -17.07 -3.87
N ILE A 73 -11.28 -16.15 -4.75
CA ILE A 73 -11.46 -16.30 -6.20
C ILE A 73 -10.78 -17.59 -6.69
N GLY A 74 -9.55 -17.85 -6.27
CA GLY A 74 -8.83 -19.08 -6.60
C GLY A 74 -9.56 -20.35 -6.14
N LEU A 75 -10.14 -20.34 -4.93
CA LEU A 75 -10.96 -21.45 -4.43
C LEU A 75 -12.22 -21.66 -5.29
N LEU A 76 -12.90 -20.57 -5.66
CA LEU A 76 -14.11 -20.64 -6.49
C LEU A 76 -13.82 -21.19 -7.89
N GLN A 77 -12.67 -20.86 -8.48
CA GLN A 77 -12.25 -21.39 -9.78
C GLN A 77 -12.05 -22.91 -9.78
N GLN A 78 -11.82 -23.54 -8.63
CA GLN A 78 -11.63 -24.99 -8.51
C GLN A 78 -12.95 -25.77 -8.38
N ILE A 79 -14.09 -25.08 -8.27
CA ILE A 79 -15.41 -25.73 -8.19
C ILE A 79 -15.93 -25.96 -9.62
N PRO A 80 -16.13 -27.22 -10.06
CA PRO A 80 -16.62 -27.51 -11.41
C PRO A 80 -18.12 -27.19 -11.49
N THR A 81 -18.44 -25.98 -11.96
CA THR A 81 -19.82 -25.51 -12.17
C THR A 81 -20.26 -25.55 -13.63
N ASN A 82 -19.41 -26.05 -14.54
CA ASN A 82 -19.74 -26.22 -15.95
C ASN A 82 -20.42 -27.59 -16.14
N ASN A 83 -21.72 -27.58 -16.43
CA ASN A 83 -22.48 -28.76 -16.84
C ASN A 83 -22.21 -29.11 -18.32
#